data_AF-A0A9E5Z9S1-F1
#
_entry.id   AF-A0A9E5Z9S1-F1
#
_cell.length_a   1.000
_cell.length_b   1.000
_cell.length_c   1.000
_cell.angle_alpha   90.00
_cell.angle_beta   90.00
_cell.angle_gamma   90.00
#
_symmetry.space_group_name_H-M   'P 1'
#
loop_
_entity.id
_entity.type
_entity.pdbx_description
1 polymer ?
#
loop_
_entity_poly.entity_id
_entity_poly.type
_entity_poly.pdbx_seq_one_letter_code
_entity_poly.pdbx_strand_id
1 'polypeptide(L)'
;MKQFFQLSAVSLLLIFIWMIKDKLPFPLHPFHLWIVGFFFLQSIITTALFKTGQKKMNFFVGYFMGAIVFRFISVLLLLIFFLFFETAHFQLLSFEITSIYLLYLIFEMRHVLVNLQRN
;
A
#
# COMPACT_ATOMS: atom_id res chain seq x y z
N MET A 1 -16.25 -2.08 6.86
CA MET A 1 -15.55 -2.75 7.98
C MET A 1 -14.65 -3.89 7.50
N LYS A 2 -15.09 -4.79 6.61
CA LYS A 2 -14.27 -5.90 6.08
C LYS A 2 -12.91 -5.48 5.47
N GLN A 3 -12.86 -4.35 4.76
CA GLN A 3 -11.62 -3.82 4.17
C GLN A 3 -10.60 -3.36 5.21
N PHE A 4 -11.06 -2.61 6.23
CA PHE A 4 -10.19 -2.20 7.34
C PHE A 4 -9.62 -3.41 8.05
N PHE A 5 -10.42 -4.46 8.26
CA PHE A 5 -9.95 -5.71 8.84
C PHE A 5 -8.87 -6.40 7.98
N GLN A 6 -9.05 -6.44 6.66
CA GLN A 6 -8.05 -7.01 5.75
C GLN A 6 -6.75 -6.20 5.73
N LEU A 7 -6.83 -4.87 5.66
CA LEU A 7 -5.67 -3.98 5.70
C LEU A 7 -4.94 -4.09 7.05
N SER A 8 -5.67 -4.11 8.16
CA SER A 8 -5.10 -4.34 9.50
C SER A 8 -4.43 -5.70 9.62
N ALA A 9 -5.02 -6.76 9.06
CA ALA A 9 -4.43 -8.09 9.07
C ALA A 9 -3.13 -8.15 8.26
N VAL A 10 -3.08 -7.49 7.10
CA VAL A 10 -1.86 -7.35 6.29
C VAL A 10 -0.78 -6.60 7.05
N SER A 11 -1.11 -5.45 7.66
CA SER A 11 -0.16 -4.69 8.46
C SER A 11 0.37 -5.50 9.64
N LEU A 12 -0.51 -6.21 10.35
CA LEU A 12 -0.10 -7.07 11.47
C LEU A 12 0.84 -8.18 11.02
N LEU A 13 0.58 -8.80 9.86
CA LEU A 13 1.45 -9.81 9.29
C LEU A 13 2.82 -9.24 8.91
N LEU A 14 2.87 -8.05 8.30
CA LEU A 14 4.13 -7.37 7.96
C LEU A 14 4.91 -6.94 9.22
N ILE A 15 4.23 -6.47 10.26
CA ILE A 15 4.85 -6.18 11.57
C ILE A 15 5.39 -7.45 12.20
N PHE A 16 4.65 -8.57 12.13
CA PHE A 16 5.13 -9.86 12.63
C PHE A 16 6.39 -10.34 11.90
N ILE A 17 6.43 -10.18 10.56
CA ILE A 17 7.64 -10.46 9.76
C ILE A 17 8.83 -9.63 10.26
N TRP A 18 8.61 -8.37 10.58
CA TRP A 18 9.66 -7.53 11.17
C TRP A 18 10.12 -8.02 12.55
N MET A 19 9.23 -8.53 13.39
CA MET A 19 9.59 -9.08 14.71
C MET A 19 10.47 -10.33 14.62
N ILE A 20 10.34 -11.11 13.54
CA ILE A 20 11.15 -12.31 13.30
C ILE A 20 12.30 -12.08 12.31
N LYS A 21 12.62 -10.82 12.00
CA LYS A 21 13.59 -10.46 10.94
C LYS A 21 14.94 -11.15 11.08
N ASP A 22 15.43 -11.33 12.31
CA ASP A 22 16.75 -11.93 12.57
C ASP A 22 16.78 -13.44 12.28
N LYS A 23 15.60 -14.05 12.07
CA LYS A 23 15.43 -15.45 11.66
C LYS A 23 15.13 -15.61 10.17
N LEU A 24 14.96 -14.51 9.43
CA LEU A 24 14.68 -14.57 8.00
C LEU A 24 15.98 -14.84 7.22
N PRO A 25 15.89 -15.59 6.10
CA PRO A 25 17.05 -15.84 5.24
C PRO A 25 17.52 -14.60 4.47
N PHE A 26 16.80 -13.47 4.58
CA PHE A 26 17.12 -12.20 3.92
C PHE A 26 16.97 -11.03 4.91
N PRO A 27 17.83 -9.99 4.80
CA PRO A 27 17.74 -8.82 5.65
C PRO A 27 16.55 -7.94 5.23
N LEU A 28 15.87 -7.35 6.21
CA LEU A 28 14.89 -6.28 5.96
C LEU A 28 15.57 -4.91 6.00
N HIS A 29 15.06 -3.96 5.22
CA HIS A 29 15.55 -2.59 5.22
C HIS A 29 15.30 -1.92 6.59
N PRO A 30 16.22 -1.06 7.08
CA PRO A 30 16.03 -0.35 8.36
C PRO A 30 14.71 0.43 8.45
N PHE A 31 14.22 0.95 7.32
CA PHE A 31 12.96 1.68 7.22
C PHE A 31 11.73 0.81 6.95
N HIS A 32 11.82 -0.52 7.04
CA HIS A 32 10.70 -1.43 6.74
C HIS A 32 9.39 -1.04 7.43
N LEU A 33 9.42 -0.81 8.74
CA LEU A 33 8.23 -0.41 9.51
C LEU A 33 7.65 0.94 9.04
N TRP A 34 8.50 1.89 8.67
CA TRP A 34 8.07 3.19 8.15
C TRP A 34 7.37 3.03 6.80
N ILE A 35 7.89 2.15 5.94
CA ILE A 35 7.28 1.82 4.64
C ILE A 35 5.91 1.16 4.86
N VAL A 36 5.82 0.17 5.74
CA VAL A 36 4.55 -0.49 6.10
C VAL A 36 3.53 0.53 6.63
N GLY A 37 3.94 1.41 7.54
CA GLY A 37 3.09 2.46 8.09
C GLY A 37 2.61 3.46 7.04
N PHE A 38 3.50 3.87 6.12
CA PHE A 38 3.17 4.75 5.00
C PHE A 38 2.07 4.14 4.12
N PHE A 39 2.25 2.89 3.67
CA PHE A 39 1.24 2.21 2.85
C PHE A 39 -0.07 1.96 3.59
N PHE A 40 -0.01 1.67 4.89
CA PHE A 40 -1.20 1.51 5.71
C PHE A 40 -2.02 2.81 5.79
N LEU A 41 -1.39 3.93 6.13
CA LEU A 41 -2.04 5.25 6.15
C LEU A 41 -2.62 5.61 4.79
N GLN A 42 -1.84 5.36 3.74
CA GLN A 42 -2.30 5.60 2.39
C GLN A 42 -3.56 4.81 2.04
N SER A 43 -3.61 3.54 2.46
CA SER A 43 -4.78 2.67 2.28
C SER A 43 -6.01 3.16 3.06
N ILE A 44 -5.82 3.78 4.21
CA ILE A 44 -6.92 4.42 4.95
C ILE A 44 -7.47 5.60 4.16
N ILE A 45 -6.59 6.45 3.62
CA ILE A 45 -6.97 7.63 2.83
C ILE A 45 -7.73 7.19 1.56
N THR A 46 -7.19 6.26 0.79
CA THR A 46 -7.87 5.73 -0.42
C THR A 46 -9.22 5.12 -0.07
N THR A 47 -9.30 4.32 0.99
CA THR A 47 -10.56 3.71 1.45
C THR A 47 -11.60 4.76 1.85
N ALA A 48 -11.20 5.86 2.49
CA ALA A 48 -12.09 6.97 2.84
C ALA A 48 -12.61 7.69 1.59
N LEU A 49 -11.74 7.93 0.59
CA LEU A 49 -12.12 8.49 -0.70
C LEU A 49 -13.11 7.56 -1.44
N PHE A 50 -12.88 6.25 -1.42
CA PHE A 50 -13.79 5.26 -2.03
C PHE A 50 -15.18 5.28 -1.43
N LYS A 51 -15.30 5.29 -0.10
CA LYS A 51 -16.60 5.38 0.58
C LYS A 51 -17.35 6.65 0.19
N THR A 52 -16.62 7.74 -0.05
CA THR A 52 -17.20 9.01 -0.49
C THR A 52 -17.65 8.93 -1.94
N GLY A 53 -16.85 8.32 -2.81
CA GLY A 53 -17.17 8.09 -4.23
C GLY A 53 -18.35 7.15 -4.44
N GLN A 54 -18.50 6.08 -3.64
CA GLN A 54 -19.64 5.17 -3.72
C GLN A 54 -20.98 5.87 -3.46
N LYS A 55 -21.02 6.87 -2.59
CA LYS A 55 -22.22 7.68 -2.35
C LYS A 55 -22.63 8.53 -3.56
N LYS A 56 -21.72 8.73 -4.51
CA LYS A 56 -21.92 9.50 -5.74
C LYS A 56 -21.65 8.59 -6.96
N MET A 57 -22.59 7.69 -7.24
CA MET A 57 -22.49 6.60 -8.25
C MET A 57 -21.76 6.96 -9.55
N ASN A 58 -21.99 8.16 -10.09
CA ASN A 58 -21.41 8.61 -11.36
C ASN A 58 -19.89 8.85 -11.32
N PHE A 59 -19.27 8.94 -10.14
CA PHE A 59 -17.85 9.27 -10.00
C PHE A 59 -16.99 8.12 -9.47
N PHE A 60 -17.57 6.96 -9.18
CA PHE A 60 -16.87 5.84 -8.53
C PHE A 60 -15.59 5.40 -9.27
N VAL A 61 -15.66 5.29 -10.61
CA VAL A 61 -14.50 4.94 -11.46
C VAL A 61 -13.43 6.03 -11.43
N GLY A 62 -13.83 7.30 -11.44
CA GLY A 62 -12.89 8.44 -11.34
C GLY A 62 -12.16 8.49 -10.01
N TYR A 63 -12.86 8.24 -8.89
CA TYR A 63 -12.23 8.13 -7.58
C TYR A 63 -11.30 6.92 -7.48
N PHE A 64 -11.60 5.80 -8.14
CA PHE A 64 -10.72 4.64 -8.22
C PHE A 64 -9.44 4.92 -8.97
N MET A 65 -9.56 5.45 -10.18
CA MET A 65 -8.42 5.81 -10.99
C MET A 65 -7.56 6.86 -10.26
N GLY A 66 -8.19 7.84 -9.63
CA GLY A 66 -7.51 8.84 -8.80
C GLY A 66 -6.75 8.24 -7.61
N ALA A 67 -7.31 7.25 -6.92
CA ALA A 67 -6.64 6.57 -5.80
C ALA A 67 -5.44 5.74 -6.26
N ILE A 68 -5.55 5.00 -7.37
CA ILE A 68 -4.43 4.25 -7.95
C ILE A 68 -3.33 5.20 -8.42
N VAL A 69 -3.69 6.25 -9.14
CA VAL A 69 -2.74 7.25 -9.65
C VAL A 69 -2.04 7.95 -8.50
N PHE A 70 -2.77 8.39 -7.47
CA PHE A 70 -2.19 8.96 -6.25
C PHE A 70 -1.19 8.01 -5.61
N ARG A 71 -1.51 6.71 -5.52
CA ARG A 71 -0.59 5.72 -4.97
C ARG A 71 0.63 5.47 -5.82
N PHE A 72 0.46 5.37 -7.12
CA PHE A 72 1.58 5.21 -8.02
C PHE A 72 2.53 6.41 -7.95
N ILE A 73 1.99 7.63 -7.99
CA ILE A 73 2.77 8.86 -7.87
C ILE A 73 3.49 8.94 -6.52
N SER A 74 2.80 8.63 -5.42
CA SER A 74 3.43 8.71 -4.10
C SER A 74 4.59 7.71 -3.94
N VAL A 75 4.46 6.51 -4.51
CA VAL A 75 5.53 5.50 -4.51
C VAL A 75 6.69 5.95 -5.38
N LEU A 76 6.42 6.52 -6.56
CA LEU A 76 7.46 7.10 -7.41
C LEU A 76 8.21 8.23 -6.70
N LEU A 77 7.50 9.15 -6.05
CA LEU A 77 8.10 10.24 -5.29
C LEU A 77 8.95 9.71 -4.12
N LEU A 78 8.47 8.67 -3.43
CA LEU A 78 9.22 8.03 -2.36
C LEU A 78 10.52 7.40 -2.87
N LEU A 79 10.47 6.69 -4.00
CA LEU A 79 11.65 6.10 -4.63
C LEU A 79 12.64 7.16 -5.11
N ILE A 80 12.15 8.24 -5.74
CA ILE A 80 12.98 9.37 -6.18
C ILE A 80 13.65 10.03 -4.97
N PHE A 81 12.89 10.29 -3.91
CA PHE A 81 13.43 10.84 -2.66
C PHE A 81 14.58 9.97 -2.14
N PHE A 82 14.41 8.65 -2.10
CA PHE A 82 15.48 7.76 -1.63
C PHE A 82 16.67 7.62 -2.57
N LEU A 83 16.51 7.84 -3.89
CA LEU A 83 17.62 7.95 -4.84
C LEU A 83 18.51 9.15 -4.51
N PHE A 84 17.91 10.30 -4.19
CA PHE A 84 18.66 11.52 -3.86
C PHE A 84 19.42 11.44 -2.53
N PHE A 85 19.05 10.53 -1.63
CA PHE A 85 19.68 10.38 -0.31
C PHE A 85 20.72 9.25 -0.24
N GLU A 86 21.18 8.71 -1.38
CA GLU A 86 22.26 7.72 -1.50
C GLU A 86 22.22 6.61 -0.43
N THR A 87 21.05 6.01 -0.23
CA THR A 87 20.93 4.93 0.74
C THR A 87 21.71 3.70 0.26
N ALA A 88 22.67 3.23 1.06
CA ALA A 88 23.56 2.09 0.77
C ALA A 88 22.83 0.76 0.44
N HIS A 89 21.51 0.73 0.58
CA HIS A 89 20.65 -0.42 0.31
C HIS A 89 19.45 -0.06 -0.58
N PHE A 90 19.62 0.87 -1.53
CA PHE A 90 18.56 1.31 -2.43
C PHE A 90 17.85 0.15 -3.15
N GLN A 91 18.58 -0.89 -3.57
CA GLN A 91 17.98 -2.07 -4.22
C GLN A 91 17.04 -2.83 -3.28
N LEU A 92 17.46 -3.08 -2.03
CA LEU A 92 16.64 -3.75 -1.02
C LEU A 92 15.41 -2.91 -0.67
N LEU A 93 15.61 -1.59 -0.50
CA LEU A 93 14.54 -0.64 -0.24
C LEU A 93 13.52 -0.61 -1.38
N SER A 94 13.98 -0.51 -2.62
CA SER A 94 13.13 -0.52 -3.82
C SER A 94 12.33 -1.81 -3.90
N PHE A 95 12.98 -2.96 -3.68
CA PHE A 95 12.32 -4.26 -3.64
C PHE A 95 11.22 -4.32 -2.57
N GLU A 96 11.48 -3.85 -1.34
CA GLU A 96 10.48 -3.81 -0.27
C GLU A 96 9.31 -2.88 -0.60
N ILE A 97 9.58 -1.66 -1.07
CA ILE A 97 8.56 -0.69 -1.45
C ILE A 97 7.67 -1.28 -2.55
N THR A 98 8.26 -1.86 -3.60
CA THR A 98 7.51 -2.46 -4.70
C THR A 98 6.70 -3.67 -4.23
N SER A 99 7.28 -4.55 -3.42
CA SER A 99 6.59 -5.75 -2.92
C SER A 99 5.40 -5.38 -2.03
N ILE A 100 5.58 -4.45 -1.10
CA ILE A 100 4.52 -3.96 -0.23
C ILE A 100 3.45 -3.24 -1.07
N TYR A 101 3.85 -2.39 -2.02
CA TYR A 101 2.92 -1.73 -2.94
C TYR A 101 2.00 -2.73 -3.66
N LEU A 102 2.58 -3.76 -4.30
CA LEU A 102 1.82 -4.77 -5.03
C LEU A 102 0.85 -5.51 -4.12
N LEU A 103 1.28 -5.86 -2.91
CA LEU A 103 0.45 -6.55 -1.94
C LEU A 103 -0.77 -5.72 -1.56
N TYR A 104 -0.59 -4.44 -1.21
CA TYR A 104 -1.69 -3.52 -0.92
C TYR A 104 -2.58 -3.24 -2.13
N LEU A 105 -2.00 -3.14 -3.34
CA LEU A 105 -2.74 -2.93 -4.58
C LEU A 105 -3.69 -4.09 -4.88
N ILE A 106 -3.27 -5.34 -4.68
CA ILE A 106 -4.11 -6.53 -4.88
C ILE A 106 -5.35 -6.48 -3.99
N PHE A 107 -5.21 -6.09 -2.71
CA PHE A 107 -6.34 -5.97 -1.80
C PHE A 107 -7.34 -4.89 -2.24
N GLU A 108 -6.85 -3.76 -2.74
CA GLU A 108 -7.72 -2.71 -3.28
C GLU A 108 -8.42 -3.10 -4.57
N MET A 109 -7.69 -3.72 -5.51
CA MET A 109 -8.23 -4.23 -6.78
C MET A 109 -9.33 -5.25 -6.54
N ARG A 110 -9.12 -6.22 -5.64
CA ARG A 110 -10.13 -7.23 -5.29
C ARG A 110 -11.42 -6.58 -4.80
N HIS A 111 -11.33 -5.53 -3.99
CA HIS A 111 -12.51 -4.83 -3.50
C HIS A 111 -13.28 -4.13 -4.62
N VAL A 112 -12.57 -3.52 -5.56
CA VAL A 112 -13.20 -2.85 -6.70
C VAL A 112 -13.86 -3.85 -7.64
N LEU A 113 -13.20 -4.97 -7.94
CA LEU A 113 -13.79 -6.05 -8.74
C LEU A 113 -15.09 -6.57 -8.13
N VAL A 114 -15.12 -6.83 -6.81
CA VAL A 114 -16.34 -7.30 -6.12
C VAL A 114 -17.46 -6.27 -6.17
N ASN A 115 -17.16 -4.96 -6.13
CA ASN A 115 -18.19 -3.92 -6.22
C ASN A 115 -18.65 -3.66 -7.66
N LEU A 116 -17.76 -3.77 -8.65
CA LEU A 116 -18.12 -3.70 -10.07
C LEU A 116 -18.98 -4.88 -10.51
N GLN A 117 -18.81 -6.07 -9.92
CA GLN A 117 -19.68 -7.22 -10.16
C GLN A 117 -21.08 -7.11 -9.54
N ARG A 118 -21.28 -6.17 -8.60
CA ARG A 118 -22.55 -5.99 -7.88
C ARG A 118 -23.44 -4.89 -8.46
N ASN A 119 -22.86 -3.98 -9.26
CA ASN A 119 -23.57 -2.98 -10.05
C ASN A 119 -23.74 -3.50 -11.47
#